data_AF-A0A812Y3F2-F1
#
_entry.id   AF-A0A812Y3F2-F1
#
_cell.length_a   1.000
_cell.length_b   1.000
_cell.length_c   1.000
_cell.angle_alpha   90.00
_cell.angle_beta   90.00
_cell.angle_gamma   90.00
#
_symmetry.space_group_name_H-M   'P 1'
#
loop_
_entity.id
_entity.type
_entity.pdbx_description
1 polymer ?
#
loop_
_entity_poly.entity_id
_entity_poly.type
_entity_poly.pdbx_seq_one_letter_code
_entity_poly.pdbx_strand_id
1 'polypeptide(L)'
;VKIIHSRPWTAEDRANLTQQLHSQGLDVDTSNPRIHKARGEGQASMDLVPFAADYYPQGFHAGYPRNGFKHNTEARLAVKELKLRAAEHGRKIRGYSAEQAVLKAQQQHKHADFRDLRAHAEAALSLGC
;
A
#
# COMPACT_ATOMS: atom_id res chain seq x y z
N VAL A 1 -2.74 3.21 -16.70
CA VAL A 1 -2.86 4.65 -16.99
C VAL A 1 -3.28 5.36 -15.72
N LYS A 2 -2.63 6.48 -15.34
CA LYS A 2 -3.00 7.26 -14.15
C LYS A 2 -3.68 8.53 -14.62
N ILE A 3 -5.00 8.63 -14.43
CA ILE A 3 -5.77 9.83 -14.72
C ILE A 3 -5.77 10.69 -13.45
N ILE A 4 -5.27 11.92 -13.56
CA ILE A 4 -5.20 12.87 -12.44
C ILE A 4 -6.19 13.99 -12.73
N HIS A 5 -7.18 14.17 -11.86
CA HIS A 5 -8.12 15.29 -11.94
C HIS A 5 -7.56 16.55 -11.27
N SER A 6 -7.87 17.72 -11.84
CA SER A 6 -7.36 19.02 -11.38
C SER A 6 -8.10 19.62 -10.19
N ARG A 7 -9.28 19.08 -9.82
CA ARG A 7 -10.07 19.54 -8.66
C ARG A 7 -10.29 18.42 -7.64
N PRO A 8 -10.47 18.75 -6.35
CA PRO A 8 -10.88 17.77 -5.35
C PRO A 8 -12.18 17.08 -5.77
N TRP A 9 -12.28 15.79 -5.52
CA TRP A 9 -13.51 15.04 -5.75
C TRP A 9 -14.46 15.17 -4.56
N THR A 10 -15.72 15.45 -4.88
CA THR A 10 -16.82 15.39 -3.92
C THR A 10 -17.36 13.96 -3.79
N ALA A 11 -18.23 13.72 -2.80
CA ALA A 11 -18.95 12.45 -2.67
C ALA A 11 -19.85 12.17 -3.88
N GLU A 12 -20.40 13.23 -4.49
CA GLU A 12 -21.21 13.15 -5.70
C GLU A 12 -20.38 12.77 -6.93
N ASP A 13 -19.20 13.39 -7.11
CA ASP A 13 -18.28 13.04 -8.20
C ASP A 13 -17.89 11.55 -8.15
N ARG A 14 -17.69 11.02 -6.94
CA ARG A 14 -17.40 9.60 -6.70
C ARG A 14 -18.56 8.68 -7.08
N ALA A 15 -19.79 9.03 -6.67
CA ALA A 15 -20.98 8.26 -6.99
C ALA A 15 -21.22 8.22 -8.50
N ASN A 16 -21.12 9.38 -9.15
CA ASN A 16 -21.29 9.52 -10.61
C ASN A 16 -20.27 8.69 -11.38
N LEU A 17 -19.00 8.70 -10.98
CA LEU A 17 -17.98 7.89 -11.63
C LEU A 17 -18.22 6.39 -11.44
N THR A 18 -18.55 5.96 -10.22
CA THR A 18 -18.83 4.55 -9.94
C THR A 18 -19.97 4.05 -10.84
N GLN A 19 -21.04 4.85 -10.97
CA GLN A 19 -22.17 4.53 -11.85
C GLN A 19 -21.74 4.48 -13.33
N GLN A 20 -20.92 5.43 -13.80
CA GLN A 20 -20.41 5.42 -15.17
C GLN A 20 -19.57 4.17 -15.47
N LEU A 21 -18.67 3.78 -14.56
CA LEU A 21 -17.82 2.60 -14.73
C LEU A 21 -18.66 1.31 -14.74
N HIS A 22 -19.65 1.19 -13.85
CA HIS A 22 -20.59 0.07 -13.87
C HIS A 22 -21.40 0.02 -15.18
N SER A 23 -21.83 1.17 -15.71
CA SER A 23 -22.56 1.24 -16.98
C SER A 23 -21.72 0.80 -18.19
N GLN A 24 -20.39 0.85 -18.06
CA GLN A 24 -19.44 0.34 -19.05
C GLN A 24 -19.11 -1.16 -18.86
N GLY A 25 -19.82 -1.85 -17.97
CA GLY A 25 -19.58 -3.28 -17.69
C GLY A 25 -18.30 -3.55 -16.89
N LEU A 26 -17.75 -2.53 -16.23
CA LEU A 26 -16.57 -2.70 -15.38
C LEU A 26 -16.98 -3.10 -13.96
N ASP A 27 -16.27 -4.07 -13.40
CA ASP A 27 -16.35 -4.40 -11.97
C ASP A 27 -15.53 -3.37 -11.17
N VAL A 28 -16.17 -2.65 -10.25
CA VAL A 28 -15.54 -1.55 -9.50
C VAL A 28 -15.48 -1.88 -8.02
N ASP A 29 -14.27 -2.09 -7.52
CA ASP A 29 -14.01 -2.21 -6.09
C ASP A 29 -13.88 -0.81 -5.46
N THR A 30 -14.85 -0.51 -4.58
CA THR A 30 -14.98 0.74 -3.82
C THR A 30 -14.60 0.59 -2.35
N SER A 31 -14.08 -0.58 -1.94
CA SER A 31 -13.69 -0.87 -0.55
C SER A 31 -12.61 0.07 -0.02
N ASN A 32 -11.75 0.57 -0.91
CA ASN A 32 -10.85 1.65 -0.58
C ASN A 32 -11.55 2.98 -0.85
N PRO A 33 -11.83 3.81 0.18
CA PRO A 33 -12.46 5.10 -0.04
C PRO A 33 -11.64 5.95 -1.01
N ARG A 34 -10.31 5.79 -1.04
CA ARG A 34 -9.36 6.62 -1.80
C ARG A 34 -9.13 6.21 -3.25
N ILE A 35 -9.47 4.98 -3.63
CA ILE A 35 -9.08 4.42 -4.93
C ILE A 35 -10.24 3.59 -5.45
N HIS A 36 -10.70 3.89 -6.66
CA HIS A 36 -11.56 2.95 -7.38
C HIS A 36 -10.67 2.02 -8.16
N LYS A 37 -10.87 0.71 -8.00
CA LYS A 37 -10.23 -0.27 -8.86
C LYS A 37 -11.27 -0.79 -9.83
N ALA A 38 -11.19 -0.34 -11.08
CA ALA A 38 -12.04 -0.84 -12.15
C ALA A 38 -11.34 -2.00 -12.87
N ARG A 39 -12.07 -3.09 -13.10
CA ARG A 39 -11.62 -4.26 -13.87
C ARG A 39 -12.57 -4.47 -15.05
N GLY A 40 -12.03 -4.53 -16.25
CA GLY A 40 -12.78 -4.89 -17.46
C GLY A 40 -12.61 -6.36 -17.82
N GLU A 41 -13.46 -6.83 -18.74
CA GLU A 41 -13.31 -8.15 -19.36
C GLU A 41 -11.98 -8.21 -20.13
N GLY A 42 -11.03 -8.99 -19.62
CA GLY A 42 -9.83 -9.39 -20.36
C GLY A 42 -8.50 -8.73 -19.95
N GLN A 43 -8.40 -7.43 -19.67
CA GLN A 43 -7.08 -6.81 -19.45
C GLN A 43 -7.07 -5.60 -18.49
N ALA A 44 -6.10 -5.63 -17.57
CA ALA A 44 -5.59 -4.57 -16.70
C ALA A 44 -6.55 -3.87 -15.72
N SER A 45 -6.27 -4.01 -14.43
CA SER A 45 -6.90 -3.19 -13.38
C SER A 45 -6.44 -1.74 -13.47
N MET A 46 -7.37 -0.80 -13.52
CA MET A 46 -7.08 0.63 -13.48
C MET A 46 -7.31 1.18 -12.07
N ASP A 47 -6.26 1.75 -11.47
CA ASP A 47 -6.34 2.47 -10.20
C ASP A 47 -6.70 3.94 -10.49
N LEU A 48 -7.88 4.37 -10.05
CA LEU A 48 -8.34 5.75 -10.17
C LEU A 48 -8.18 6.44 -8.83
N VAL A 49 -7.26 7.43 -8.77
CA VAL A 49 -6.88 8.14 -7.54
C VAL A 49 -7.24 9.62 -7.66
N PRO A 50 -8.14 10.15 -6.81
CA PRO A 50 -8.45 11.57 -6.79
C PRO A 50 -7.26 12.38 -6.25
N PHE A 51 -7.03 13.55 -6.83
CA PHE A 51 -5.91 14.45 -6.52
C PHE A 51 -6.05 15.10 -5.13
N ALA A 52 -7.28 15.33 -4.68
CA ALA A 52 -7.68 15.64 -3.32
C ALA A 52 -9.15 15.20 -3.20
N ALA A 53 -9.67 14.91 -2.01
CA ALA A 53 -11.09 14.60 -1.88
C ALA A 53 -11.66 15.25 -0.63
N ASP A 54 -12.83 15.85 -0.78
CA ASP A 54 -13.52 16.59 0.29
C ASP A 54 -14.50 15.69 1.05
N TYR A 55 -14.72 14.46 0.58
CA TYR A 55 -15.59 13.48 1.23
C TYR A 55 -14.94 12.77 2.43
N TYR A 56 -13.69 13.07 2.76
CA TYR A 56 -13.05 12.44 3.90
C TYR A 56 -13.38 13.19 5.21
N PRO A 57 -13.61 12.46 6.32
CA PRO A 57 -13.93 13.08 7.60
C PRO A 57 -12.80 14.02 8.09
N GLN A 58 -13.15 15.02 8.91
CA GLN A 58 -12.15 15.83 9.61
C GLN A 58 -11.15 14.92 10.33
N GLY A 59 -9.85 15.12 10.08
CA GLY A 59 -8.78 14.26 10.60
C GLY A 59 -8.31 13.15 9.65
N PHE A 60 -8.91 13.03 8.46
CA PHE A 60 -8.41 12.14 7.43
C PHE A 60 -7.06 12.63 6.87
N HIS A 61 -5.99 11.90 7.19
CA HIS A 61 -4.69 12.13 6.59
C HIS A 61 -4.58 11.37 5.25
N ALA A 62 -4.70 12.12 4.15
CA ALA A 62 -4.37 11.67 2.80
C ALA A 62 -2.87 11.35 2.60
N GLY A 63 -2.02 11.55 3.62
CA GLY A 63 -0.63 11.11 3.55
C GLY A 63 -0.55 9.60 3.35
N TYR A 64 0.42 9.15 2.56
CA TYR A 64 0.97 7.81 2.79
C TYR A 64 1.34 7.74 4.28
N PRO A 65 1.10 6.62 4.98
CA PRO A 65 1.59 6.48 6.35
C PRO A 65 3.05 6.92 6.35
N ARG A 66 3.38 7.90 7.22
CA ARG A 66 4.77 8.39 7.33
C ARG A 66 5.62 7.14 7.46
N ASN A 67 6.51 6.89 6.50
CA ASN A 67 7.41 5.76 6.58
C ASN A 67 8.15 5.91 7.91
N GLY A 68 7.80 5.08 8.89
CA GLY A 68 8.29 5.17 10.26
C GLY A 68 9.81 5.00 10.34
N PHE A 69 10.42 4.52 9.25
CA PHE A 69 11.85 4.29 9.13
C PHE A 69 12.60 5.40 8.40
N LYS A 70 11.98 6.55 8.06
CA LYS A 70 12.66 7.66 7.36
C LYS A 70 13.99 8.04 8.04
N HIS A 71 14.04 8.00 9.37
CA HIS A 71 15.20 8.31 10.20
C HIS A 71 15.90 7.08 10.78
N ASN A 72 15.46 5.87 10.42
CA ASN A 72 16.01 4.62 10.91
C ASN A 72 16.63 3.81 9.77
N THR A 73 17.95 3.99 9.58
CA THR A 73 18.71 3.34 8.52
C THR A 73 18.64 1.82 8.62
N GLU A 74 18.75 1.25 9.83
CA GLU A 74 18.73 -0.20 10.04
C GLU A 74 17.40 -0.80 9.60
N ALA A 75 16.28 -0.21 10.02
CA ALA A 75 14.96 -0.72 9.62
C ALA A 75 14.70 -0.56 8.11
N ARG A 76 15.22 0.51 7.49
CA ARG A 76 15.14 0.67 6.01
C ARG A 76 15.92 -0.42 5.28
N LEU A 77 17.13 -0.73 5.74
CA LEU A 77 17.96 -1.78 5.16
C LEU A 77 17.30 -3.15 5.34
N ALA A 78 16.76 -3.43 6.53
CA ALA A 78 16.03 -4.66 6.83
C ALA A 78 14.83 -4.86 5.89
N VAL A 79 13.99 -3.83 5.69
CA VAL A 79 12.85 -3.90 4.76
C VAL A 79 13.30 -4.14 3.31
N LYS A 80 14.39 -3.48 2.88
CA LYS A 80 14.93 -3.65 1.52
C LYS A 80 15.40 -5.08 1.30
N GLU A 81 16.19 -5.61 2.22
CA GLU A 81 16.79 -6.94 2.11
C GLU A 81 15.74 -8.06 2.23
N LEU A 82 14.76 -7.91 3.14
CA LEU A 82 13.63 -8.81 3.27
C LEU A 82 12.87 -8.99 1.95
N LYS A 83 12.65 -7.88 1.22
CA LYS A 83 12.00 -7.92 -0.09
C LYS A 83 12.87 -8.54 -1.18
N LEU A 84 14.18 -8.32 -1.13
CA LEU A 84 15.12 -8.92 -2.08
C LEU A 84 15.16 -10.44 -1.92
N ARG A 85 15.33 -10.95 -0.70
CA ARG A 85 15.34 -12.40 -0.44
C ARG A 85 14.02 -13.06 -0.80
N ALA A 86 12.90 -12.41 -0.47
CA ALA A 86 11.60 -12.93 -0.88
C ALA A 86 11.48 -13.07 -2.41
N ALA A 87 12.01 -12.10 -3.16
CA ALA A 87 12.05 -12.17 -4.62
C ALA A 87 12.97 -13.29 -5.14
N GLU A 88 14.12 -13.51 -4.50
CA GLU A 88 15.01 -14.66 -4.78
C GLU A 88 14.30 -16.00 -4.59
N HIS A 89 13.37 -16.08 -3.64
CA HIS A 89 12.50 -17.24 -3.40
C HIS A 89 11.18 -17.23 -4.22
N GLY A 90 11.05 -16.36 -5.22
CA GLY A 90 9.86 -16.28 -6.07
C GLY A 90 8.61 -15.70 -5.38
N ARG A 91 8.76 -15.08 -4.21
CA ARG A 91 7.67 -14.49 -3.41
C ARG A 91 7.65 -12.97 -3.56
N LYS A 92 6.45 -12.40 -3.64
CA LYS A 92 6.24 -10.94 -3.69
C LYS A 92 5.62 -10.43 -2.39
N ILE A 93 6.38 -9.65 -1.62
CA ILE A 93 5.89 -9.02 -0.38
C ILE A 93 5.50 -7.57 -0.64
N ARG A 94 4.31 -7.18 -0.17
CA ARG A 94 3.86 -5.78 -0.20
C ARG A 94 4.71 -4.93 0.76
N GLY A 95 5.06 -3.72 0.34
CA GLY A 95 5.91 -2.81 1.15
C GLY A 95 5.40 -2.61 2.57
N TYR A 96 4.10 -2.36 2.73
CA TYR A 96 3.46 -2.22 4.03
C TYR A 96 3.63 -3.46 4.94
N SER A 97 3.48 -4.67 4.40
CA SER A 97 3.64 -5.91 5.17
C SER A 97 5.08 -6.11 5.64
N ALA A 98 6.06 -5.81 4.79
CA ALA A 98 7.47 -5.84 5.15
C ALA A 98 7.80 -4.81 6.24
N GLU A 99 7.25 -3.59 6.11
CA GLU A 99 7.46 -2.52 7.09
C GLU A 99 6.88 -2.87 8.47
N GLN A 100 5.68 -3.45 8.52
CA GLN A 100 5.07 -3.89 9.78
C GLN A 100 5.86 -5.02 10.45
N ALA A 101 6.36 -5.99 9.67
CA ALA A 101 7.16 -7.08 10.20
C ALA A 101 8.47 -6.58 10.83
N VAL A 102 9.17 -5.67 10.14
CA VAL A 102 10.39 -5.04 10.67
C VAL A 102 10.09 -4.14 11.88
N LEU A 103 8.97 -3.41 11.89
CA LEU A 103 8.58 -2.59 13.03
C LEU A 103 8.36 -3.46 14.29
N LYS A 104 7.67 -4.59 14.13
CA LYS A 104 7.44 -5.54 15.21
C LYS A 104 8.75 -6.15 15.71
N ALA A 105 9.64 -6.55 14.80
CA ALA A 105 10.98 -7.02 15.16
C ALA A 105 11.76 -5.96 15.95
N GLN A 106 11.67 -4.70 15.54
CA GLN A 106 12.36 -3.60 16.23
C GLN A 106 11.80 -3.32 17.63
N GLN A 107 10.49 -3.45 17.82
CA GLN A 107 9.87 -3.30 19.15
C GLN A 107 10.31 -4.40 20.12
N GLN A 108 10.53 -5.61 19.60
CA GLN A 108 10.96 -6.79 20.37
C GLN A 108 12.47 -6.82 20.61
N HIS A 109 13.25 -6.36 19.64
CA HIS A 109 14.72 -6.40 19.65
C HIS A 109 15.26 -4.97 19.51
N LYS A 110 15.23 -4.23 20.63
CA LYS A 110 15.75 -2.86 20.69
C LYS A 110 17.24 -2.86 20.37
N HIS A 111 17.68 -1.91 19.52
CA HIS A 111 19.07 -1.76 19.06
C HIS A 111 19.64 -2.90 18.21
N ALA A 112 18.80 -3.84 17.74
CA ALA A 112 19.22 -4.84 16.78
C ALA A 112 19.66 -4.19 15.46
N ASP A 113 20.67 -4.77 14.82
CA ASP A 113 21.10 -4.36 13.49
C ASP A 113 20.09 -4.80 12.41
N PHE A 114 20.28 -4.34 11.18
CA PHE A 114 19.36 -4.67 10.10
C PHE A 114 19.29 -6.18 9.80
N ARG A 115 20.35 -6.95 10.04
CA ARG A 115 20.39 -8.40 9.74
C ARG A 115 19.50 -9.17 10.71
N ASP A 116 19.57 -8.82 11.98
CA ASP A 116 18.73 -9.38 13.03
C ASP A 116 17.27 -8.96 12.84
N LEU A 117 17.01 -7.67 12.61
CA LEU A 117 15.66 -7.17 12.33
C LEU A 117 15.02 -7.86 11.12
N ARG A 118 15.80 -8.06 10.05
CA ARG A 118 15.38 -8.80 8.86
C ARG A 118 15.08 -10.26 9.19
N ALA A 119 15.97 -10.97 9.89
CA ALA A 119 15.77 -12.38 10.22
C ALA A 119 14.50 -12.61 11.05
N HIS A 120 14.25 -11.75 12.04
CA HIS A 120 13.02 -11.77 12.83
C HIS A 120 11.78 -11.45 12.00
N ALA A 121 11.86 -10.46 11.10
CA ALA A 121 10.77 -10.13 10.18
C ALA A 121 10.49 -11.23 9.14
N GLU A 122 11.53 -11.92 8.68
CA GLU A 122 11.47 -13.06 7.75
C GLU A 122 10.76 -14.25 8.40
N ALA A 123 11.13 -14.57 9.65
CA ALA A 123 10.45 -15.58 10.45
C ALA A 123 8.98 -15.22 10.69
N ALA A 124 8.67 -13.95 11.00
CA ALA A 124 7.31 -13.49 11.24
C ALA A 124 6.39 -13.56 9.99
N LEU A 125 6.96 -13.49 8.79
CA LEU A 125 6.24 -13.61 7.53
C LEU A 125 6.25 -15.05 6.97
N SER A 126 6.75 -16.01 7.76
CA SER A 126 6.96 -17.40 7.34
C SER A 126 7.67 -17.49 5.99
N LEU A 127 8.69 -16.66 5.81
CA LEU A 127 9.55 -16.64 4.63
C LEU A 127 10.75 -17.59 4.77
N GLY A 128 10.88 -18.25 5.93
CA GLY A 128 11.83 -19.32 6.16
C GLY A 128 11.54 -20.53 5.25
N CYS A 129 12.63 -21.16 4.80
CA CYS A 129 12.72 -22.27 3.86
C CYS A 129 11.77 -23.44 4.17
#